data_AF-C4M996-F1
#
_entry.id   AF-C4M996-F1
#
_cell.length_a   1.000
_cell.length_b   1.000
_cell.length_c   1.000
_cell.angle_alpha   90.00
_cell.angle_beta   90.00
_cell.angle_gamma   90.00
#
_symmetry.space_group_name_H-M   'P 1'
#
loop_
_entity.id
_entity.type
_entity.pdbx_description
1 polymer ?
#
loop_
_entity_poly.entity_id
_entity_poly.type
_entity_poly.pdbx_seq_one_letter_code
_entity_poly.pdbx_strand_id
1 'polypeptide(L)'
;MLIFYIILLSICIHAKSYDCIPSGNKFDGGFNDNFFTLCKTTNNECSYYFTDDFTYSSTNAMECKNTYFSGTFTMTSLKDFWNAKTFYIKQHSQITLNGKFHTREEFNIGKNSKINWNGNVSFERLITFETTPSLK
;
A
#
# COMPACT_ATOMS: atom_id res chain seq x y z
N MET A 1 -3.92 -27.52 -19.79
CA MET A 1 -3.66 -26.27 -20.55
C MET A 1 -4.63 -25.13 -20.20
N LEU A 2 -5.94 -25.39 -20.01
CA LEU A 2 -6.91 -24.34 -19.64
C LEU A 2 -6.61 -23.68 -18.28
N ILE A 3 -6.26 -24.48 -17.26
CA ILE A 3 -5.93 -24.00 -15.90
C ILE A 3 -4.69 -23.08 -15.91
N PHE A 4 -3.67 -23.44 -16.70
CA PHE A 4 -2.46 -22.64 -16.84
C PHE A 4 -2.75 -21.28 -17.50
N TYR A 5 -3.64 -21.25 -18.50
CA TYR A 5 -4.11 -20.02 -19.12
C TYR A 5 -4.94 -19.15 -18.17
N ILE A 6 -5.81 -19.74 -17.34
CA ILE A 6 -6.59 -18.99 -16.33
C ILE A 6 -5.66 -18.38 -15.27
N ILE A 7 -4.62 -19.10 -14.84
CA ILE A 7 -3.60 -18.59 -13.92
C ILE A 7 -2.79 -17.46 -14.58
N LEU A 8 -2.35 -17.63 -15.83
CA LEU A 8 -1.66 -16.55 -16.56
C LEU A 8 -2.57 -15.33 -16.81
N LEU A 9 -3.84 -15.54 -17.14
CA LEU A 9 -4.80 -14.46 -17.37
C LEU A 9 -5.08 -13.69 -16.08
N SER A 10 -5.24 -14.38 -14.96
CA SER A 10 -5.40 -13.74 -13.65
C SER A 10 -4.15 -12.97 -13.26
N ILE A 11 -2.95 -13.52 -13.40
CA ILE A 11 -1.69 -12.78 -13.17
C ILE A 11 -1.60 -11.54 -14.09
N CYS A 12 -1.98 -11.66 -15.37
CA CYS A 12 -1.93 -10.58 -16.35
C CYS A 12 -3.00 -9.48 -16.13
N ILE A 13 -4.17 -9.85 -15.59
CA ILE A 13 -5.21 -8.89 -15.19
C ILE A 13 -4.80 -8.12 -13.93
N HIS A 14 -4.11 -8.77 -12.98
CA HIS A 14 -3.55 -8.11 -11.79
C HIS A 14 -2.33 -7.22 -12.13
N ALA A 15 -1.54 -7.61 -13.14
CA ALA A 15 -0.39 -6.83 -13.64
C ALA A 15 -0.78 -5.50 -14.33
N LYS A 16 -2.08 -5.20 -14.48
CA LYS A 16 -2.56 -3.96 -15.11
C LYS A 16 -3.05 -2.88 -14.13
N SER A 17 -3.15 -3.16 -12.83
CA SER A 17 -3.73 -2.19 -11.89
C SER A 17 -2.72 -1.45 -11.01
N TYR A 18 -1.48 -1.92 -10.91
CA TYR A 18 -0.49 -1.39 -9.98
C TYR A 18 0.84 -1.17 -10.70
N ASP A 19 1.55 -0.11 -10.32
CA ASP A 19 2.82 0.27 -10.93
C ASP A 19 4.01 -0.39 -10.22
N CYS A 20 3.88 -0.62 -8.90
CA CYS A 20 4.95 -1.09 -8.03
C CYS A 20 4.46 -2.12 -6.97
N ILE A 21 4.91 -3.36 -7.09
CA ILE A 21 4.68 -4.50 -6.19
C ILE A 21 6.03 -4.88 -5.61
N PRO A 22 6.31 -4.65 -4.32
CA PRO A 22 7.61 -4.97 -3.74
C PRO A 22 7.98 -6.44 -3.92
N SER A 23 9.22 -6.70 -4.32
CA SER A 23 9.79 -8.06 -4.42
C SER A 23 10.36 -8.56 -3.08
N GLY A 24 10.43 -7.68 -2.08
CA GLY A 24 10.96 -7.97 -0.75
C GLY A 24 10.39 -7.00 0.29
N ASN A 25 10.93 -7.07 1.51
CA ASN A 25 10.40 -6.33 2.65
C ASN A 25 10.98 -4.91 2.83
N LYS A 26 11.76 -4.44 1.87
CA LYS A 26 12.42 -3.12 1.88
C LYS A 26 12.50 -2.55 0.47
N PHE A 27 12.68 -1.24 0.40
CA PHE A 27 12.72 -0.47 -0.85
C PHE A 27 13.88 -0.88 -1.79
N ASP A 28 15.01 -1.30 -1.23
CA ASP A 28 16.17 -1.81 -1.96
C ASP A 28 15.99 -3.24 -2.48
N GLY A 29 15.03 -3.99 -1.93
CA GLY A 29 14.68 -5.35 -2.35
C GLY A 29 14.10 -5.45 -3.76
N GLY A 30 13.74 -4.32 -4.38
CA GLY A 30 13.19 -4.27 -5.74
C GLY A 30 11.67 -4.40 -5.82
N PHE A 31 11.15 -4.35 -7.05
CA PHE A 31 9.72 -4.39 -7.35
C PHE A 31 9.45 -5.31 -8.55
N ASN A 32 8.36 -6.06 -8.57
CA ASN A 32 8.04 -7.06 -9.59
C ASN A 32 7.23 -6.48 -10.78
N ASP A 33 7.56 -5.27 -11.27
CA ASP A 33 6.77 -4.57 -12.31
C ASP A 33 7.59 -3.85 -13.38
N ASN A 34 6.94 -3.47 -14.48
CA ASN A 34 7.55 -2.87 -15.68
C ASN A 34 8.28 -1.53 -15.46
N PHE A 35 8.12 -0.87 -14.30
CA PHE A 35 8.65 0.47 -14.00
C PHE A 35 9.71 0.46 -12.87
N PHE A 36 10.55 -0.58 -12.80
CA PHE A 36 11.57 -0.80 -11.77
C PHE A 36 12.33 0.46 -11.29
N THR A 37 12.74 1.35 -12.20
CA THR A 37 13.53 2.55 -11.85
C THR A 37 12.68 3.65 -11.21
N LEU A 38 11.43 3.81 -11.64
CA LEU A 38 10.50 4.80 -11.09
C LEU A 38 10.00 4.38 -9.71
N CYS A 39 9.74 3.08 -9.51
CA CYS A 39 9.33 2.54 -8.21
C CYS A 39 10.37 2.73 -7.09
N LYS A 40 11.62 3.01 -7.47
CA LYS A 40 12.74 3.26 -6.54
C LYS A 40 12.96 4.75 -6.25
N THR A 41 12.15 5.65 -6.79
CA THR A 41 12.22 7.06 -6.43
C THR A 41 11.33 7.34 -5.22
N THR A 42 11.71 8.30 -4.38
CA THR A 42 10.85 8.77 -3.29
C THR A 42 9.84 9.82 -3.76
N ASN A 43 9.84 10.15 -5.05
CA ASN A 43 8.90 11.08 -5.65
C ASN A 43 8.49 10.56 -7.03
N ASN A 44 7.33 9.90 -7.08
CA ASN A 44 6.74 9.40 -8.31
C ASN A 44 5.21 9.43 -8.23
N GLU A 45 4.58 9.34 -9.40
CA GLU A 45 3.13 9.20 -9.51
C GLU A 45 2.71 7.72 -9.59
N CYS A 46 3.54 6.81 -9.06
CA CYS A 46 3.26 5.37 -9.10
C CYS A 46 2.30 4.95 -8.00
N SER A 47 1.62 3.85 -8.25
CA SER A 47 0.71 3.16 -7.35
C SER A 47 1.38 1.90 -6.78
N TYR A 48 1.49 1.83 -5.45
CA TYR A 48 2.13 0.72 -4.75
C TYR A 48 1.10 -0.29 -4.24
N TYR A 49 1.41 -1.58 -4.33
CA TYR A 49 0.57 -2.65 -3.79
C TYR A 49 1.37 -3.54 -2.83
N PHE A 50 0.94 -3.56 -1.58
CA PHE A 50 1.57 -4.30 -0.50
C PHE A 50 0.69 -5.47 -0.07
N THR A 51 1.30 -6.66 -0.03
CA THR A 51 0.68 -7.90 0.44
C THR A 51 1.37 -8.51 1.66
N ASP A 52 2.56 -8.01 1.99
CA ASP A 52 3.46 -8.58 2.98
C ASP A 52 4.17 -7.47 3.75
N ASP A 53 4.84 -7.85 4.84
CA ASP A 53 5.57 -6.92 5.68
C ASP A 53 6.56 -6.07 4.87
N PHE A 54 6.51 -4.76 5.07
CA PHE A 54 7.38 -3.84 4.37
C PHE A 54 7.85 -2.70 5.27
N THR A 55 9.14 -2.37 5.15
CA THR A 55 9.77 -1.29 5.92
C THR A 55 10.38 -0.26 5.00
N TYR A 56 9.88 0.96 5.11
CA TYR A 56 10.45 2.17 4.54
C TYR A 56 11.29 2.90 5.60
N SER A 57 12.55 3.21 5.26
CA SER A 57 13.51 3.79 6.22
C SER A 57 14.37 4.94 5.66
N SER A 58 13.86 5.65 4.66
CA SER A 58 14.54 6.81 4.07
C SER A 58 14.31 8.09 4.87
N THR A 59 15.25 9.03 4.80
CA THR A 59 15.14 10.35 5.46
C THR A 59 14.16 11.29 4.77
N ASN A 60 13.77 11.00 3.52
CA ASN A 60 12.82 11.80 2.77
C ASN A 60 11.44 11.16 2.87
N ALA A 61 10.37 11.95 2.76
CA ALA A 61 9.03 11.42 2.58
C ALA A 61 8.94 10.61 1.28
N MET A 62 8.19 9.51 1.31
CA MET A 62 7.82 8.78 0.11
C MET A 62 6.58 9.43 -0.48
N GLU A 63 6.67 10.02 -1.67
CA GLU A 63 5.55 10.58 -2.40
C GLU A 63 5.11 9.60 -3.49
N CYS A 64 3.86 9.14 -3.39
CA CYS A 64 3.25 8.24 -4.37
C CYS A 64 1.80 8.63 -4.67
N LYS A 65 1.26 8.11 -5.77
CA LYS A 65 -0.13 8.35 -6.17
C LYS A 65 -1.07 7.55 -5.28
N ASN A 66 -1.01 6.23 -5.36
CA ASN A 66 -1.87 5.35 -4.58
C ASN A 66 -1.04 4.35 -3.78
N THR A 67 -1.57 3.92 -2.64
CA THR A 67 -1.04 2.79 -1.90
C THR A 67 -2.16 1.85 -1.52
N TYR A 68 -2.03 0.60 -1.94
CA TYR A 68 -3.00 -0.45 -1.74
C TYR A 68 -2.42 -1.47 -0.75
N PHE A 69 -3.19 -1.83 0.25
CA PHE A 69 -2.84 -2.86 1.23
C PHE A 69 -3.85 -4.00 1.14
N SER A 70 -3.37 -5.24 1.09
CA SER A 70 -4.21 -6.44 1.03
C SER A 70 -3.61 -7.58 1.83
N GLY A 71 -4.38 -8.18 2.74
CA GLY A 71 -3.93 -9.30 3.56
C GLY A 71 -3.68 -8.91 5.01
N THR A 72 -2.77 -9.63 5.68
CA THR A 72 -2.50 -9.47 7.12
C THR A 72 -1.01 -9.27 7.34
N PHE A 73 -0.57 -8.02 7.56
CA PHE A 73 0.84 -7.68 7.67
C PHE A 73 1.05 -6.32 8.34
N THR A 74 2.34 -5.97 8.52
CA THR A 74 2.81 -4.72 9.09
C THR A 74 3.54 -3.87 8.04
N MET A 75 3.08 -2.64 7.85
CA MET A 75 3.80 -1.62 7.10
C MET A 75 4.49 -0.67 8.08
N THR A 76 5.79 -0.47 7.94
CA THR A 76 6.59 0.37 8.84
C THR A 76 7.24 1.52 8.09
N SER A 77 7.04 2.75 8.56
CA SER A 77 7.73 3.96 8.10
C SER A 77 8.58 4.56 9.21
N LEU A 78 9.90 4.32 9.20
CA LEU A 78 10.78 4.55 10.36
C LEU A 78 11.25 6.00 10.58
N LYS A 79 11.33 6.83 9.54
CA LYS A 79 11.96 8.16 9.62
C LYS A 79 10.99 9.27 9.24
N ASP A 80 10.55 9.24 7.99
CA ASP A 80 9.62 10.22 7.43
C ASP A 80 8.26 9.59 7.08
N PHE A 81 7.37 10.37 6.46
CA PHE A 81 6.05 9.93 6.04
C PHE A 81 6.11 9.00 4.84
N TRP A 82 5.26 7.98 4.87
CA TRP A 82 4.71 7.42 3.65
C TRP A 82 3.53 8.31 3.22
N ASN A 83 3.73 9.09 2.16
CA ASN A 83 2.77 10.07 1.66
C ASN A 83 2.13 9.58 0.34
N ALA A 84 0.84 9.28 0.39
CA ALA A 84 0.06 8.88 -0.78
C ALA A 84 -1.02 9.94 -1.07
N LYS A 85 -1.44 10.10 -2.34
CA LYS A 85 -2.72 10.79 -2.59
C LYS A 85 -3.87 9.99 -2.02
N THR A 86 -3.82 8.66 -2.17
CA THR A 86 -4.85 7.79 -1.62
C THR A 86 -4.30 6.50 -1.03
N PHE A 87 -4.79 6.15 0.15
CA PHE A 87 -4.64 4.80 0.71
C PHE A 87 -5.90 3.99 0.49
N TYR A 88 -5.71 2.72 0.15
CA TYR A 88 -6.77 1.72 0.00
C TYR A 88 -6.44 0.49 0.82
N ILE A 89 -7.16 0.29 1.92
CA ILE A 89 -7.14 -0.95 2.67
C ILE A 89 -8.22 -1.84 2.06
N LYS A 90 -7.81 -2.91 1.36
CA LYS A 90 -8.76 -3.83 0.72
C LYS A 90 -9.62 -4.54 1.78
N GLN A 91 -10.77 -5.05 1.35
CA GLN A 91 -11.66 -5.83 2.21
C GLN A 91 -10.94 -7.01 2.90
N HIS A 92 -11.41 -7.39 4.09
CA HIS A 92 -10.87 -8.50 4.89
C HIS A 92 -9.37 -8.37 5.25
N SER A 93 -8.81 -7.16 5.17
CA SER A 93 -7.38 -6.94 5.47
C SER A 93 -7.17 -6.56 6.92
N GLN A 94 -6.05 -6.99 7.50
CA GLN A 94 -5.64 -6.66 8.86
C GLN A 94 -4.26 -6.02 8.83
N ILE A 95 -4.22 -4.70 8.82
CA ILE A 95 -2.99 -3.95 8.58
C ILE A 95 -2.55 -3.24 9.85
N THR A 96 -1.28 -3.40 10.21
CA THR A 96 -0.65 -2.57 11.22
C THR A 96 0.23 -1.52 10.53
N LEU A 97 -0.08 -0.25 10.73
CA LEU A 97 0.71 0.88 10.24
C LEU A 97 1.58 1.42 11.37
N ASN A 98 2.88 1.13 11.31
CA ASN A 98 3.87 1.60 12.28
C ASN A 98 4.61 2.83 11.75
N GLY A 99 4.59 3.94 12.48
CA GLY A 99 5.31 5.16 12.11
C GLY A 99 4.41 6.24 11.52
N LYS A 100 4.87 6.92 10.47
CA LYS A 100 4.22 8.13 9.93
C LYS A 100 3.58 7.87 8.57
N PHE A 101 2.27 8.08 8.46
CA PHE A 101 1.51 7.92 7.22
C PHE A 101 0.67 9.17 6.98
N HIS A 102 0.67 9.66 5.74
CA HIS A 102 -0.08 10.85 5.35
C HIS A 102 -0.85 10.59 4.06
N THR A 103 -2.14 10.94 4.06
CA THR A 103 -2.92 11.01 2.83
C THR A 103 -3.30 12.44 2.49
N ARG A 104 -3.16 12.79 1.21
CA ARG A 104 -3.53 14.10 0.65
C ARG A 104 -4.98 14.18 0.22
N GLU A 105 -5.61 13.05 -0.13
CA GLU A 105 -7.00 13.04 -0.59
C GLU A 105 -7.85 12.10 0.26
N GLU A 106 -7.61 10.80 0.15
CA GLU A 106 -8.53 9.81 0.72
C GLU A 106 -7.80 8.69 1.47
N PHE A 107 -8.43 8.21 2.54
CA PHE A 107 -8.07 6.96 3.19
C PHE A 107 -9.29 6.05 3.19
N ASN A 108 -9.25 5.02 2.35
CA ASN A 108 -10.39 4.15 2.06
C ASN A 108 -10.22 2.82 2.78
N ILE A 109 -11.20 2.46 3.63
CA ILE A 109 -11.18 1.26 4.46
C ILE A 109 -12.28 0.31 4.00
N GLY A 110 -11.87 -0.82 3.41
CA GLY A 110 -12.76 -1.86 2.92
C GLY A 110 -13.50 -2.61 4.03
N LYS A 111 -14.56 -3.33 3.63
CA LYS A 111 -15.40 -4.11 4.57
C LYS A 111 -14.60 -5.13 5.35
N ASN A 112 -14.99 -5.34 6.61
CA ASN A 112 -14.42 -6.36 7.51
C ASN A 112 -12.90 -6.26 7.68
N SER A 113 -12.33 -5.07 7.47
CA SER A 113 -10.91 -4.82 7.64
C SER A 113 -10.62 -4.28 9.05
N LYS A 114 -9.44 -4.62 9.56
CA LYS A 114 -8.92 -4.10 10.83
C LYS A 114 -7.67 -3.30 10.54
N ILE A 115 -7.54 -2.14 11.18
CA ILE A 115 -6.34 -1.32 11.06
C ILE A 115 -5.88 -0.96 12.46
N ASN A 116 -4.59 -1.17 12.71
CA ASN A 116 -3.93 -0.70 13.91
C ASN A 116 -2.93 0.41 13.53
N TRP A 117 -3.09 1.58 14.14
CA TRP A 117 -2.20 2.72 13.90
C TRP A 117 -1.28 2.89 15.10
N ASN A 118 0.00 2.59 14.90
CA ASN A 118 1.04 2.77 15.89
C ASN A 118 1.97 3.91 15.43
N GLY A 119 1.57 5.14 15.72
CA GLY A 119 2.30 6.35 15.32
C GLY A 119 1.36 7.44 14.85
N ASN A 120 1.77 8.16 13.80
CA ASN A 120 1.04 9.33 13.32
C ASN A 120 0.38 8.99 11.99
N VAL A 121 -0.94 9.11 11.94
CA VAL A 121 -1.69 9.08 10.69
C VAL A 121 -2.37 10.44 10.52
N SER A 122 -2.12 11.12 9.40
CA SER A 122 -2.74 12.39 9.07
C SER A 122 -3.51 12.30 7.75
N PHE A 123 -4.65 12.98 7.71
CA PHE A 123 -5.55 13.01 6.57
C PHE A 123 -5.81 14.46 6.22
N GLU A 124 -5.53 14.87 4.98
CA GLU A 124 -5.78 16.23 4.54
C GLU A 124 -7.26 16.48 4.19
N ARG A 125 -7.93 15.47 3.61
CA ARG A 125 -9.30 15.62 3.11
C ARG A 125 -10.31 14.66 3.73
N LEU A 126 -10.25 13.34 3.47
CA LEU A 126 -11.29 12.43 3.97
C LEU A 126 -10.80 11.04 4.33
N ILE A 127 -11.56 10.40 5.22
CA ILE A 127 -11.49 8.99 5.56
C ILE A 127 -12.87 8.37 5.29
N THR A 128 -12.89 7.28 4.52
CA THR A 128 -14.11 6.57 4.15
C THR A 128 -14.05 5.15 4.69
N PHE A 129 -15.17 4.72 5.27
CA PHE A 129 -15.36 3.36 5.74
C PHE A 129 -16.50 2.72 4.94
N GLU A 130 -16.25 1.58 4.30
CA GLU A 130 -17.31 0.85 3.57
C GLU A 130 -18.32 0.18 4.52
N THR A 131 -17.97 0.05 5.80
CA THR A 131 -18.83 -0.44 6.87
C THR A 131 -18.65 0.43 8.10
N THR A 132 -19.68 0.53 8.95
CA THR A 132 -19.61 1.29 10.21
C THR A 132 -18.40 0.82 11.05
N PRO A 133 -17.46 1.73 11.39
CA PRO A 133 -16.30 1.37 12.18
C PRO A 133 -16.73 1.04 13.62
N SER A 134 -15.96 0.15 14.24
CA SER A 134 -16.05 -0.12 15.68
C SER A 134 -14.65 -0.06 16.27
N LEU A 135 -14.53 0.54 17.45
CA LEU A 135 -13.29 0.53 18.23
C LEU A 135 -13.35 -0.67 19.18
N LYS A 136 -12.23 -1.38 19.28
CA LYS A 136 -12.05 -2.48 20.23
C LYS A 136 -10.87 -2.17 21.13
#